data_AF-A0A6A6GID9-F1
#
_entry.id   AF-A0A6A6GID9-F1
#
_cell.length_a   1.000
_cell.length_b   1.000
_cell.length_c   1.000
_cell.angle_alpha   90.00
_cell.angle_beta   90.00
_cell.angle_gamma   90.00
#
_symmetry.space_group_name_H-M   'P 1'
#
loop_
_entity.id
_entity.type
_entity.pdbx_description
1 polymer ?
#
loop_
_entity_poly.entity_id
_entity_poly.type
_entity_poly.pdbx_seq_one_letter_code
_entity_poly.pdbx_strand_id
1 'polypeptide(L)'
;MGQQQIKRTGEPRVVIMTIGGNNAGFANIVTDCMYQPFWWRDYEGPFPDDGKCAAAIAAADRILDDTIGTDITNTYIDIFNHFKDMPSDLNVYHTSYIPFFNTEDNWCRDESFAVYPLSWKKEQKLNVEIRTAMNNLVTKMNNIIDQAVRDFQPRLAQSQRRLLARQKDLSDTGPVIPDRPDPPAPPPATQPFQPPIQPVVAKRNLGFIDLSETFSGHRFCETNSDHTKQYYGNETYLWNLNYFGTREVPADGKVPALTSEQKVQMQTGELAGESGSGTDNSISNGWHLRPFHPTARGNEAIKDAIVQRLVQDQIPGVKSLTSMLNGEAISGSVLGGILAGLRGIMGKGA
;
A
#
# COMPACT_ATOMS: atom_id res chain seq x y z
N MET A 1 -4.19 13.81 3.64
CA MET A 1 -4.59 12.91 2.52
C MET A 1 -5.73 12.00 3.00
N GLY A 2 -6.61 11.50 2.13
CA GLY A 2 -7.52 10.38 2.50
C GLY A 2 -8.75 10.71 3.38
N GLN A 3 -9.01 11.97 3.75
CA GLN A 3 -10.09 12.32 4.69
C GLN A 3 -11.48 11.88 4.21
N GLN A 4 -11.77 11.97 2.90
CA GLN A 4 -13.06 11.56 2.37
C GLN A 4 -13.27 10.05 2.47
N GLN A 5 -12.21 9.27 2.28
CA GLN A 5 -12.23 7.81 2.37
C GLN A 5 -12.46 7.37 3.81
N ILE A 6 -11.78 8.00 4.78
CA ILE A 6 -11.95 7.72 6.21
C ILE A 6 -13.39 7.99 6.69
N LYS A 7 -14.03 9.07 6.22
CA LYS A 7 -15.43 9.35 6.59
C LYS A 7 -16.43 8.28 6.14
N ARG A 8 -16.05 7.40 5.21
CA ARG A 8 -16.91 6.33 4.68
C ARG A 8 -16.72 4.99 5.39
N THR A 9 -15.80 4.86 6.36
CA THR A 9 -15.46 3.56 6.97
C THR A 9 -16.38 3.13 8.12
N GLY A 10 -17.30 3.99 8.59
CA GLY A 10 -18.10 3.70 9.79
C GLY A 10 -17.25 3.74 11.06
N GLU A 11 -17.35 2.72 11.91
CA GLU A 11 -16.60 2.58 13.16
C GLU A 11 -15.57 1.43 13.09
N PRO A 12 -14.48 1.59 12.32
CA PRO A 12 -13.52 0.51 12.13
C PRO A 12 -12.68 0.27 13.39
N ARG A 13 -12.37 -1.01 13.66
CA ARG A 13 -11.33 -1.39 14.64
C ARG A 13 -9.93 -1.46 14.03
N VAL A 14 -9.86 -1.61 12.71
CA VAL A 14 -8.62 -1.71 11.94
C VAL A 14 -8.75 -0.84 10.69
N VAL A 15 -7.77 0.01 10.47
CA VAL A 15 -7.59 0.78 9.23
C VAL A 15 -6.23 0.41 8.67
N ILE A 16 -6.18 0.01 7.40
CA ILE A 16 -4.95 -0.29 6.69
C ILE A 16 -4.89 0.63 5.49
N MET A 17 -3.75 1.28 5.29
CA MET A 17 -3.61 2.28 4.23
C MET A 17 -2.21 2.27 3.61
N THR A 18 -2.17 2.62 2.33
CA THR A 18 -0.97 2.92 1.57
C THR A 18 -1.20 4.30 0.96
N ILE A 19 -0.46 5.32 1.41
CA ILE A 19 -0.68 6.71 0.99
C ILE A 19 0.65 7.42 0.72
N GLY A 20 0.60 8.52 -0.04
CA GLY A 20 1.73 9.40 -0.30
C GLY A 20 2.50 9.17 -1.60
N GLY A 21 2.35 8.03 -2.29
CA GLY A 21 3.06 7.76 -3.56
C GLY A 21 2.65 8.73 -4.68
N ASN A 22 1.37 9.10 -4.72
CA ASN A 22 0.87 10.13 -5.64
C ASN A 22 1.46 11.50 -5.32
N ASN A 23 1.51 11.86 -4.03
CA ASN A 23 2.10 13.12 -3.57
C ASN A 23 3.59 13.19 -3.90
N ALA A 24 4.31 12.08 -3.81
CA ALA A 24 5.73 11.96 -4.17
C ALA A 24 5.99 12.05 -5.68
N GLY A 25 4.95 12.07 -6.52
CA GLY A 25 5.10 12.22 -7.97
C GLY A 25 5.60 10.97 -8.70
N PHE A 26 5.46 9.77 -8.12
CA PHE A 26 5.93 8.53 -8.77
C PHE A 26 5.33 8.29 -10.16
N ALA A 27 4.08 8.72 -10.40
CA ALA A 27 3.46 8.63 -11.72
C ALA A 27 4.20 9.43 -12.80
N ASN A 28 4.81 10.57 -12.44
CA ASN A 28 5.60 11.38 -13.37
C ASN A 28 6.88 10.63 -13.76
N ILE A 29 7.53 9.95 -12.81
CA ILE A 29 8.72 9.15 -13.09
C ILE A 29 8.37 8.00 -14.02
N VAL A 30 7.28 7.27 -13.76
CA VAL A 30 6.81 6.19 -14.65
C VAL A 30 6.50 6.72 -16.05
N THR A 31 5.91 7.90 -16.17
CA THR A 31 5.60 8.53 -17.46
C THR A 31 6.84 8.98 -18.24
N ASP A 32 7.77 9.66 -17.56
CA ASP A 32 8.94 10.29 -18.19
C ASP A 32 10.12 9.34 -18.38
N CYS A 33 10.22 8.31 -17.53
CA CYS A 33 11.30 7.31 -17.58
C CYS A 33 10.87 5.98 -18.21
N MET A 34 9.67 5.46 -17.95
CA MET A 34 9.37 4.06 -18.31
C MET A 34 8.61 3.95 -19.63
N TYR A 35 7.42 4.55 -19.68
CA TYR A 35 6.50 4.30 -20.79
C TYR A 35 6.60 5.31 -21.92
N GLN A 36 7.03 6.53 -21.63
CA GLN A 36 7.18 7.61 -22.60
C GLN A 36 5.97 7.68 -23.59
N PRO A 37 4.73 7.80 -23.06
CA PRO A 37 3.51 7.54 -23.83
C PRO A 37 3.15 8.62 -24.86
N PHE A 38 3.91 9.71 -24.97
CA PHE A 38 3.60 10.83 -25.86
C PHE A 38 4.63 10.91 -26.99
N TRP A 39 4.28 10.41 -28.19
CA TRP A 39 5.19 10.41 -29.35
C TRP A 39 5.64 11.81 -29.79
N TRP A 40 4.84 12.86 -29.54
CA TRP A 40 5.20 14.25 -29.85
C TRP A 40 6.09 14.89 -28.79
N ARG A 41 6.20 14.31 -27.58
CA ARG A 41 7.02 14.84 -26.51
C ARG A 41 8.46 14.45 -26.75
N ASP A 42 9.36 15.42 -26.66
CA ASP A 42 10.78 15.14 -26.48
C ASP A 42 11.01 14.81 -24.99
N TYR A 43 11.54 13.62 -24.73
CA TYR A 43 11.91 13.16 -23.38
C TYR A 43 13.39 13.43 -23.07
N GLU A 44 14.14 13.92 -24.06
CA GLU A 44 15.55 14.30 -24.00
C GLU A 44 16.47 13.07 -23.83
N GLY A 45 17.55 13.16 -23.05
CA GLY A 45 18.54 12.08 -22.89
C GLY A 45 18.05 10.91 -22.05
N PRO A 46 18.59 9.68 -22.26
CA PRO A 46 18.32 8.56 -21.38
C PRO A 46 19.04 8.77 -20.03
N PHE A 47 18.36 8.46 -18.94
CA PHE A 47 18.94 8.43 -17.60
C PHE A 47 20.17 7.49 -17.56
N PRO A 48 21.29 7.92 -16.95
CA PRO A 48 21.43 9.05 -16.00
C PRO A 48 21.74 10.42 -16.61
N ASP A 49 21.72 10.56 -17.94
CA ASP A 49 21.93 11.87 -18.57
C ASP A 49 20.81 12.86 -18.21
N ASP A 50 21.09 14.14 -18.39
CA ASP A 50 20.08 15.19 -18.24
C ASP A 50 18.89 14.95 -19.18
N GLY A 51 17.69 15.19 -18.65
CA GLY A 51 16.45 15.01 -19.38
C GLY A 51 15.24 14.96 -18.45
N LYS A 52 14.07 14.65 -19.03
CA LYS A 52 12.82 14.63 -18.27
C LYS A 52 12.78 13.53 -17.22
N CYS A 53 13.41 12.39 -17.50
CA CYS A 53 13.50 11.31 -16.52
C CYS A 53 14.34 11.73 -15.29
N ALA A 54 15.54 12.27 -15.50
CA ALA A 54 16.37 12.79 -14.42
C ALA A 54 15.67 13.90 -13.62
N ALA A 55 14.98 14.81 -14.31
CA ALA A 55 14.19 15.87 -13.67
C ALA A 55 13.03 15.32 -12.81
N ALA A 56 12.32 14.29 -13.29
CA ALA A 56 11.23 13.65 -12.55
C ALA A 56 11.74 12.94 -11.28
N ILE A 57 12.87 12.24 -11.37
CA ILE A 57 13.53 11.61 -10.21
C ILE A 57 13.96 12.65 -9.18
N ALA A 58 14.64 13.71 -9.63
CA ALA A 58 15.09 14.79 -8.74
C ALA A 58 13.92 15.53 -8.09
N ALA A 59 12.80 15.70 -8.81
CA ALA A 59 11.59 16.32 -8.25
C ALA A 59 10.96 15.43 -7.15
N ALA A 60 10.82 14.13 -7.39
CA ALA A 60 10.32 13.19 -6.39
C ALA A 60 11.22 13.14 -5.16
N ASP A 61 12.54 13.11 -5.36
CA ASP A 61 13.53 13.09 -4.27
C ASP A 61 13.40 14.31 -3.35
N ARG A 62 13.27 15.52 -3.93
CA ARG A 62 13.03 16.77 -3.17
C ARG A 62 11.70 16.75 -2.43
N ILE A 63 10.63 16.28 -3.07
CA ILE A 63 9.30 16.18 -2.43
C ILE A 63 9.36 15.26 -1.21
N LEU A 64 10.07 14.14 -1.31
CA LEU A 64 10.28 13.20 -0.21
C LEU A 64 11.03 13.87 0.95
N ASP A 65 12.07 14.66 0.68
CA ASP A 65 12.81 15.39 1.71
C ASP A 65 11.99 16.49 2.39
N ASP A 66 11.24 17.26 1.60
CA ASP A 66 10.68 18.53 2.07
C ASP A 66 9.28 18.39 2.68
N THR A 67 8.42 17.54 2.10
CA THR A 67 6.96 17.65 2.32
C THR A 67 6.31 16.37 2.82
N ILE A 68 6.74 15.21 2.36
CA ILE A 68 5.99 13.96 2.53
C ILE A 68 5.86 13.54 4.00
N GLY A 69 6.92 13.68 4.80
CA GLY A 69 6.87 13.36 6.24
C GLY A 69 5.81 14.17 6.98
N THR A 70 5.68 15.47 6.65
CA THR A 70 4.67 16.36 7.21
C THR A 70 3.26 15.96 6.77
N ASP A 71 3.08 15.69 5.48
CA ASP A 71 1.78 15.27 4.92
C ASP A 71 1.27 13.96 5.52
N ILE A 72 2.15 12.98 5.71
CA ILE A 72 1.86 11.71 6.37
C ILE A 72 1.46 11.95 7.83
N THR A 73 2.25 12.73 8.56
CA THR A 73 1.98 13.06 9.97
C THR A 73 0.63 13.75 10.14
N ASN A 74 0.31 14.73 9.29
CA ASN A 74 -0.99 15.40 9.29
C ASN A 74 -2.14 14.42 9.00
N THR A 75 -1.92 13.45 8.13
CA THR A 75 -2.92 12.41 7.86
C THR A 75 -3.18 11.53 9.09
N TYR A 76 -2.15 11.19 9.88
CA TYR A 76 -2.35 10.50 11.15
C TYR A 76 -3.16 11.35 12.14
N ILE A 77 -2.83 12.64 12.26
CA ILE A 77 -3.59 13.59 13.09
C ILE A 77 -5.07 13.58 12.69
N ASP A 78 -5.36 13.68 11.39
CA ASP A 78 -6.72 13.69 10.88
C ASP A 78 -7.49 12.40 11.21
N ILE A 79 -6.87 11.24 10.99
CA ILE A 79 -7.48 9.93 11.29
C ILE A 79 -7.81 9.82 12.78
N PHE A 80 -6.84 10.07 13.65
CA PHE A 80 -7.07 9.91 15.09
C PHE A 80 -7.99 10.98 15.67
N ASN A 81 -8.00 12.20 15.11
CA ASN A 81 -8.97 13.22 15.47
C ASN A 81 -10.38 12.86 15.02
N HIS A 82 -10.54 12.28 13.83
CA HIS A 82 -11.85 11.86 13.33
C HIS A 82 -12.50 10.83 14.26
N PHE A 83 -11.71 9.88 14.76
CA PHE A 83 -12.18 8.81 15.62
C PHE A 83 -12.08 9.12 17.13
N LYS A 84 -11.72 10.35 17.54
CA LYS A 84 -11.33 10.65 18.93
C LYS A 84 -12.42 10.37 19.98
N ASP A 85 -13.68 10.47 19.59
CA ASP A 85 -14.85 10.30 20.47
C ASP A 85 -15.49 8.89 20.36
N MET A 86 -14.93 8.01 19.51
CA MET A 86 -15.44 6.64 19.36
C MET A 86 -14.91 5.70 20.46
N PRO A 87 -15.75 4.79 20.98
CA PRO A 87 -15.40 3.88 22.07
C PRO A 87 -14.58 2.65 21.63
N SER A 88 -14.28 2.48 20.34
CA SER A 88 -13.62 1.30 19.79
C SER A 88 -12.10 1.38 19.83
N ASP A 89 -11.43 0.26 20.13
CA ASP A 89 -9.99 0.10 19.85
C ASP A 89 -9.73 0.35 18.37
N LEU A 90 -8.92 1.34 18.04
CA LEU A 90 -8.55 1.66 16.66
C LEU A 90 -7.08 1.35 16.44
N ASN A 91 -6.82 0.41 15.52
CA ASN A 91 -5.49 0.07 15.07
C ASN A 91 -5.31 0.56 13.63
N VAL A 92 -4.44 1.53 13.43
CA VAL A 92 -4.12 2.07 12.11
C VAL A 92 -2.79 1.46 11.66
N TYR A 93 -2.73 0.99 10.42
CA TYR A 93 -1.52 0.45 9.81
C TYR A 93 -1.21 1.18 8.52
N HIS A 94 0.00 1.72 8.43
CA HIS A 94 0.54 2.25 7.18
C HIS A 94 1.44 1.18 6.56
N THR A 95 1.11 0.72 5.36
CA THR A 95 1.97 -0.21 4.63
C THR A 95 3.08 0.54 3.90
N SER A 96 4.23 -0.11 3.74
CA SER A 96 5.27 0.36 2.84
C SER A 96 4.85 0.23 1.37
N TYR A 97 5.63 0.85 0.49
CA TYR A 97 5.69 0.53 -0.93
C TYR A 97 6.68 -0.61 -1.17
N ILE A 98 6.58 -1.25 -2.33
CA ILE A 98 7.40 -2.39 -2.72
C ILE A 98 8.40 -1.94 -3.80
N PRO A 99 9.70 -2.30 -3.70
CA PRO A 99 10.66 -2.08 -4.78
C PRO A 99 10.17 -2.72 -6.08
N PHE A 100 10.25 -1.98 -7.18
CA PHE A 100 9.63 -2.40 -8.44
C PHE A 100 10.52 -3.30 -9.29
N PHE A 101 11.83 -3.16 -9.15
CA PHE A 101 12.81 -3.81 -10.02
C PHE A 101 13.77 -4.69 -9.23
N ASN A 102 14.22 -5.78 -9.82
CA ASN A 102 15.52 -6.33 -9.51
C ASN A 102 16.59 -5.41 -10.13
N THR A 103 17.65 -5.09 -9.37
CA THR A 103 18.71 -4.15 -9.74
C THR A 103 20.01 -4.82 -10.18
N GLU A 104 20.03 -6.16 -10.28
CA GLU A 104 21.16 -6.90 -10.83
C GLU A 104 21.37 -6.55 -12.31
N ASP A 105 22.63 -6.51 -12.74
CA ASP A 105 22.97 -6.39 -14.15
C ASP A 105 22.61 -7.69 -14.88
N ASN A 106 21.58 -7.63 -15.72
CA ASN A 106 20.99 -8.80 -16.35
C ASN A 106 20.32 -8.42 -17.68
N TRP A 107 19.59 -9.38 -18.27
CA TRP A 107 18.91 -9.26 -19.56
C TRP A 107 18.04 -8.00 -19.69
N CYS A 108 17.55 -7.44 -18.58
CA CYS A 108 16.66 -6.27 -18.61
C CYS A 108 17.37 -4.96 -18.98
N ARG A 109 18.71 -4.91 -18.92
CA ARG A 109 19.49 -3.68 -19.15
C ARG A 109 19.16 -3.00 -20.47
N ASP A 110 18.99 -3.79 -21.52
CA ASP A 110 18.80 -3.29 -22.89
C ASP A 110 17.32 -3.22 -23.31
N GLU A 111 16.43 -3.62 -22.40
CA GLU A 111 14.98 -3.61 -22.61
C GLU A 111 14.38 -2.23 -22.38
N SER A 112 13.25 -1.95 -23.01
CA SER A 112 12.50 -0.72 -22.81
C SER A 112 11.02 -1.00 -22.63
N PHE A 113 10.38 -0.24 -21.76
CA PHE A 113 8.91 -0.19 -21.66
C PHE A 113 8.31 0.95 -22.49
N ALA A 114 9.11 1.67 -23.29
CA ALA A 114 8.63 2.77 -24.09
C ALA A 114 7.55 2.32 -25.10
N VAL A 115 6.43 3.04 -25.13
CA VAL A 115 5.26 2.70 -25.95
C VAL A 115 5.45 3.07 -27.41
N TYR A 116 6.29 4.08 -27.66
CA TYR A 116 6.66 4.53 -28.99
C TYR A 116 8.17 4.40 -29.18
N PRO A 117 8.65 3.18 -29.49
CA PRO A 117 10.03 2.96 -29.86
C PRO A 117 10.27 3.52 -31.27
N LEU A 118 10.41 4.84 -31.38
CA LEU A 118 10.73 5.51 -32.64
C LEU A 118 12.24 5.49 -32.81
N SER A 119 12.73 4.88 -33.90
CA SER A 119 14.15 4.64 -34.18
C SER A 119 15.07 5.87 -34.19
N TRP A 120 14.51 7.08 -34.18
CA TRP A 120 15.22 8.35 -34.14
C TRP A 120 15.20 9.04 -32.76
N LYS A 121 14.45 8.50 -31.79
CA LYS A 121 14.44 8.95 -30.39
C LYS A 121 15.24 7.98 -29.53
N LYS A 122 16.00 8.49 -28.58
CA LYS A 122 16.66 7.66 -27.56
C LYS A 122 15.60 7.19 -26.56
N GLU A 123 15.21 5.93 -26.66
CA GLU A 123 14.33 5.30 -25.68
C GLU A 123 15.06 5.13 -24.35
N GLN A 124 14.35 5.33 -23.23
CA GLN A 124 14.90 4.94 -21.93
C GLN A 124 14.96 3.42 -21.86
N LYS A 125 16.17 2.89 -21.61
CA LYS A 125 16.36 1.48 -21.29
C LYS A 125 16.23 1.25 -19.80
N LEU A 126 15.82 0.04 -19.40
CA LEU A 126 15.72 -0.41 -18.01
C LEU A 126 17.10 -0.83 -17.48
N ASN A 127 18.09 0.03 -17.69
CA ASN A 127 19.46 -0.17 -17.19
C ASN A 127 19.49 -0.22 -15.65
N VAL A 128 20.63 -0.64 -15.10
CA VAL A 128 20.79 -0.81 -13.64
C VAL A 128 20.58 0.53 -12.93
N GLU A 129 21.00 1.63 -13.55
CA GLU A 129 20.96 2.98 -13.01
C GLU A 129 19.52 3.41 -12.74
N ILE A 130 18.62 3.30 -13.73
CA ILE A 130 17.23 3.72 -13.55
C ILE A 130 16.46 2.80 -12.59
N ARG A 131 16.71 1.48 -12.65
CA ARG A 131 16.10 0.50 -11.75
C ARG A 131 16.49 0.77 -10.29
N THR A 132 17.77 1.09 -10.08
CA THR A 132 18.31 1.44 -8.76
C THR A 132 17.76 2.76 -8.26
N ALA A 133 17.71 3.80 -9.11
CA ALA A 133 17.17 5.10 -8.74
C ALA A 133 15.70 5.00 -8.29
N MET A 134 14.87 4.25 -9.03
CA MET A 134 13.47 3.99 -8.67
C MET A 134 13.34 3.30 -7.31
N ASN A 135 14.09 2.21 -7.10
CA ASN A 135 14.06 1.48 -5.84
C ASN A 135 14.59 2.32 -4.67
N ASN A 136 15.58 3.18 -4.88
CA ASN A 136 16.11 4.07 -3.84
C ASN A 136 15.04 5.08 -3.38
N LEU A 137 14.25 5.64 -4.29
CA LEU A 137 13.13 6.52 -3.92
C LEU A 137 12.04 5.77 -3.14
N VAL A 138 11.73 4.52 -3.52
CA VAL A 138 10.81 3.65 -2.77
C VAL A 138 11.34 3.39 -1.36
N THR A 139 12.61 3.03 -1.21
CA THR A 139 13.26 2.83 0.09
C THR A 139 13.21 4.11 0.93
N LYS A 140 13.50 5.27 0.33
CA LYS A 140 13.41 6.57 1.00
C LYS A 140 12.00 6.86 1.49
N MET A 141 10.98 6.65 0.65
CA MET A 141 9.57 6.78 1.04
C MET A 141 9.21 5.86 2.22
N ASN A 142 9.63 4.60 2.17
CA ASN A 142 9.38 3.63 3.22
C ASN A 142 10.02 4.04 4.55
N ASN A 143 11.25 4.56 4.51
CA ASN A 143 11.94 5.08 5.68
C ASN A 143 11.21 6.29 6.28
N ILE A 144 10.71 7.20 5.45
CA ILE A 144 9.91 8.35 5.90
C ILE A 144 8.60 7.88 6.55
N ILE A 145 7.93 6.87 5.98
CA ILE A 145 6.71 6.29 6.56
C ILE A 145 7.01 5.66 7.93
N ASP A 146 8.02 4.80 8.04
CA ASP A 146 8.40 4.14 9.30
C ASP A 146 8.77 5.19 10.37
N GLN A 147 9.59 6.18 9.99
CA GLN A 147 9.97 7.27 10.87
C GLN A 147 8.74 8.06 11.35
N ALA A 148 7.82 8.43 10.46
CA ALA A 148 6.60 9.13 10.83
C ALA A 148 5.71 8.29 11.77
N VAL A 149 5.62 6.97 11.56
CA VAL A 149 4.93 6.06 12.49
C VAL A 149 5.57 6.11 13.86
N ARG A 150 6.90 5.95 13.95
CA ARG A 150 7.65 5.96 15.22
C ARG A 150 7.50 7.28 15.97
N ASP A 151 7.63 8.40 15.27
CA ASP A 151 7.53 9.75 15.86
C ASP A 151 6.13 10.10 16.32
N PHE A 152 5.11 9.47 15.73
CA PHE A 152 3.72 9.68 16.12
C PHE A 152 3.31 8.87 17.37
N GLN A 153 3.98 7.74 17.66
CA GLN A 153 3.64 6.87 18.80
C GLN A 153 3.52 7.60 20.15
N PRO A 154 4.46 8.49 20.55
CA PRO A 154 4.36 9.19 21.83
C PRO A 154 3.11 10.07 21.94
N ARG A 155 2.62 10.60 20.80
CA ARG A 155 1.40 11.43 20.75
C ARG A 155 0.16 10.59 21.04
N LEU A 156 0.11 9.36 20.53
CA LEU A 156 -0.97 8.40 20.84
C LEU A 156 -1.00 8.07 22.33
N ALA A 157 0.15 7.73 22.92
CA ALA A 157 0.25 7.44 24.35
C ALA A 157 -0.23 8.62 25.22
N GLN A 158 0.12 9.86 24.84
CA GLN A 158 -0.37 11.04 25.54
C GLN A 158 -1.89 11.21 25.41
N SER A 159 -2.45 11.00 24.21
CA SER A 159 -3.90 11.10 23.97
C SER A 159 -4.66 10.06 24.81
N GLN A 160 -4.15 8.83 24.89
CA GLN A 160 -4.77 7.75 25.66
C GLN A 160 -4.75 8.04 27.16
N ARG A 161 -3.65 8.59 27.70
CA ARG A 161 -3.59 9.06 29.10
C ARG A 161 -4.62 10.15 29.41
N ARG A 162 -4.85 11.09 28.48
CA ARG A 162 -5.87 12.13 28.66
C ARG A 162 -7.30 11.57 28.64
N LEU A 163 -7.56 10.59 27.77
CA LEU A 163 -8.85 9.88 27.75
C LEU A 163 -9.10 9.14 29.07
N LEU A 164 -8.09 8.41 29.56
CA LEU A 164 -8.12 7.74 30.87
C LEU A 164 -8.44 8.70 32.01
N ALA A 165 -7.76 9.86 32.05
CA ALA A 165 -7.98 10.86 33.09
C ALA A 165 -9.41 11.43 33.07
N ARG A 166 -9.98 11.71 31.87
CA ARG A 166 -11.35 12.20 31.73
C ARG A 166 -12.39 11.16 32.13
N GLN A 167 -12.19 9.90 31.77
CA GLN A 167 -13.11 8.82 32.15
C GLN A 167 -13.13 8.62 33.66
N LYS A 168 -11.97 8.68 34.32
CA LYS A 168 -11.87 8.65 35.78
C LYS A 168 -12.63 9.80 36.42
N ASP A 169 -12.48 11.02 35.91
CA ASP A 169 -13.20 12.19 36.41
C ASP A 169 -14.73 12.03 36.30
N LEU A 170 -15.21 11.50 35.18
CA LEU A 170 -16.63 11.19 34.98
C LEU A 170 -17.15 10.07 35.89
N SER A 171 -16.34 9.05 36.17
CA SER A 171 -16.73 7.99 37.10
C SER A 171 -16.75 8.47 38.56
N ASP A 172 -15.83 9.36 38.93
CA ASP A 172 -15.69 9.86 40.29
C ASP A 172 -16.76 10.92 40.63
N THR A 173 -17.27 11.66 39.63
CA THR A 173 -18.23 12.76 39.85
C THR A 173 -19.70 12.33 39.83
N GLY A 174 -20.05 11.19 39.22
CA GLY A 174 -21.44 10.72 39.10
C GLY A 174 -22.35 11.69 38.30
N PRO A 175 -23.55 11.28 37.88
CA PRO A 175 -24.50 12.21 37.29
C PRO A 175 -24.95 13.21 38.35
N VAL A 176 -24.63 14.49 38.16
CA VAL A 176 -25.20 15.59 38.95
C VAL A 176 -26.69 15.66 38.59
N ILE A 177 -27.53 14.98 39.37
CA ILE A 177 -28.98 15.15 39.30
C ILE A 177 -29.25 16.47 40.05
N PRO A 178 -29.64 17.56 39.37
CA PRO A 178 -30.03 18.78 40.06
C PRO A 178 -31.20 18.45 40.99
N ASP A 179 -31.05 18.79 42.27
CA ASP A 179 -32.04 18.50 43.31
C ASP A 179 -33.42 19.02 42.87
N ARG A 180 -34.31 18.08 42.56
CA ARG A 180 -35.74 18.37 42.42
C ARG A 180 -36.31 18.35 43.83
N PRO A 181 -36.88 19.44 44.36
CA PRO A 181 -37.48 19.43 45.67
C PRO A 181 -38.79 18.63 45.58
N ASP A 182 -38.81 17.41 46.14
CA ASP A 182 -39.96 16.53 46.09
C ASP A 182 -40.16 15.74 47.41
N PRO A 183 -41.41 15.31 47.70
CA PRO A 183 -41.98 15.04 49.03
C PRO A 183 -41.41 13.79 49.76
N PRO A 184 -41.79 13.53 51.04
CA PRO A 184 -41.12 12.56 51.89
C PRO A 184 -41.15 11.14 51.31
N ALA A 185 -39.97 10.56 51.11
CA ALA A 185 -39.81 9.27 50.43
C ALA A 185 -40.04 8.07 51.37
N PRO A 186 -40.64 6.97 50.87
CA PRO A 186 -40.70 5.68 51.57
C PRO A 186 -39.29 5.06 51.73
N PRO A 187 -39.11 4.10 52.67
CA PRO A 187 -37.80 3.54 52.98
C PRO A 187 -37.14 2.88 51.76
N PRO A 188 -35.81 2.99 51.59
CA PRO A 188 -35.14 2.62 50.36
C PRO A 188 -35.15 1.11 50.17
N ALA A 189 -35.59 0.64 49.01
CA ALA A 189 -35.28 -0.72 48.57
C ALA A 189 -33.75 -0.81 48.39
N THR A 190 -33.13 -1.78 49.05
CA THR A 190 -31.71 -2.10 48.91
C THR A 190 -31.43 -2.56 47.49
N GLN A 191 -31.06 -1.62 46.62
CA GLN A 191 -30.50 -1.98 45.32
C GLN A 191 -29.12 -2.60 45.55
N PRO A 192 -28.85 -3.78 44.98
CA PRO A 192 -27.52 -4.37 45.06
C PRO A 192 -26.52 -3.41 44.40
N PHE A 193 -25.44 -3.11 45.11
CA PHE A 193 -24.32 -2.33 44.60
C PHE A 193 -23.83 -2.99 43.30
N GLN A 194 -24.10 -2.35 42.17
CA GLN A 194 -23.42 -2.68 40.93
C GLN A 194 -22.06 -1.97 40.98
N PRO A 195 -20.94 -2.70 40.92
CA PRO A 195 -19.64 -2.05 40.83
C PRO A 195 -19.63 -1.12 39.61
N PRO A 196 -18.96 0.04 39.70
CA PRO A 196 -18.85 0.95 38.57
C PRO A 196 -18.34 0.17 37.36
N ILE A 197 -19.06 0.26 36.23
CA ILE A 197 -18.63 -0.31 34.96
C ILE A 197 -17.25 0.27 34.68
N GLN A 198 -16.21 -0.55 34.76
CA GLN A 198 -14.88 -0.07 34.41
C GLN A 198 -14.91 0.35 32.94
N PRO A 199 -14.58 1.62 32.62
CA PRO A 199 -14.57 2.06 31.24
C PRO A 199 -13.57 1.21 30.47
N VAL A 200 -14.06 0.51 29.44
CA VAL A 200 -13.19 -0.19 28.49
C VAL A 200 -12.48 0.90 27.71
N VAL A 201 -11.19 1.07 27.98
CA VAL A 201 -10.38 2.11 27.34
C VAL A 201 -10.02 1.63 25.95
N ALA A 202 -10.58 2.28 24.94
CA ALA A 202 -10.20 2.09 23.54
C ALA A 202 -8.67 2.24 23.37
N LYS A 203 -7.98 1.13 23.12
CA LYS A 203 -6.56 1.11 22.81
C LYS A 203 -6.37 1.62 21.38
N ARG A 204 -5.56 2.67 21.23
CA ARG A 204 -5.21 3.21 19.92
C ARG A 204 -3.79 2.83 19.57
N ASN A 205 -3.60 2.33 18.36
CA ASN A 205 -2.29 1.94 17.87
C ASN A 205 -2.07 2.48 16.45
N LEU A 206 -0.82 2.79 16.15
CA LEU A 206 -0.35 3.02 14.79
C LEU A 206 0.74 2.00 14.49
N GLY A 207 0.77 1.41 13.31
CA GLY A 207 1.75 0.40 12.93
C GLY A 207 2.32 0.64 11.55
N PHE A 208 3.55 0.20 11.33
CA PHE A 208 4.17 0.12 10.02
C PHE A 208 4.21 -1.34 9.57
N ILE A 209 3.70 -1.63 8.37
CA ILE A 209 3.77 -2.95 7.73
C ILE A 209 4.78 -2.84 6.59
N ASP A 210 5.97 -3.42 6.80
CA ASP A 210 7.00 -3.49 5.77
C ASP A 210 6.68 -4.58 4.74
N LEU A 211 6.54 -4.17 3.49
CA LEU A 211 6.27 -5.01 2.33
C LEU A 211 7.47 -5.09 1.37
N SER A 212 8.62 -4.49 1.73
CA SER A 212 9.78 -4.36 0.84
C SER A 212 10.26 -5.68 0.23
N GLU A 213 10.25 -6.75 1.03
CA GLU A 213 10.67 -8.09 0.61
C GLU A 213 9.52 -8.95 0.05
N THR A 214 8.28 -8.46 0.06
CA THR A 214 7.10 -9.27 -0.29
C THR A 214 7.14 -9.72 -1.75
N PHE A 215 7.77 -8.96 -2.65
CA PHE A 215 7.89 -9.31 -4.07
C PHE A 215 9.28 -9.79 -4.46
N SER A 216 10.18 -10.10 -3.51
CA SER A 216 11.51 -10.61 -3.85
C SER A 216 11.42 -11.90 -4.69
N GLY A 217 12.03 -11.90 -5.88
CA GLY A 217 11.90 -12.98 -6.87
C GLY A 217 10.69 -12.84 -7.82
N HIS A 218 9.90 -11.78 -7.67
CA HIS A 218 8.66 -11.51 -8.41
C HIS A 218 8.55 -10.05 -8.91
N ARG A 219 9.65 -9.30 -8.90
CA ARG A 219 9.70 -7.91 -9.41
C ARG A 219 9.80 -7.88 -10.94
N PHE A 220 9.83 -6.69 -11.50
CA PHE A 220 10.34 -6.52 -12.85
C PHE A 220 11.84 -6.86 -12.89
N CYS A 221 12.31 -7.35 -14.03
CA CYS A 221 13.70 -7.65 -14.34
C CYS A 221 14.33 -8.75 -13.46
N GLU A 222 13.56 -9.70 -12.92
CA GLU A 222 14.15 -10.83 -12.19
C GLU A 222 15.02 -11.70 -13.10
N THR A 223 16.12 -12.25 -12.56
CA THR A 223 17.19 -12.90 -13.34
C THR A 223 16.73 -14.16 -14.10
N ASN A 224 15.68 -14.83 -13.63
CA ASN A 224 15.04 -15.99 -14.27
C ASN A 224 13.80 -15.64 -15.14
N SER A 225 13.58 -14.34 -15.40
CA SER A 225 12.48 -13.82 -16.21
C SER A 225 12.97 -13.42 -17.62
N ASP A 226 12.07 -12.91 -18.44
CA ASP A 226 12.33 -12.40 -19.79
C ASP A 226 11.31 -11.31 -20.16
N HIS A 227 11.54 -10.63 -21.30
CA HIS A 227 10.72 -9.51 -21.72
C HIS A 227 9.23 -9.88 -21.75
N THR A 228 8.88 -11.05 -22.29
CA THR A 228 7.49 -11.51 -22.44
C THR A 228 6.84 -11.86 -21.11
N LYS A 229 7.56 -12.53 -20.20
CA LYS A 229 7.06 -12.90 -18.87
C LYS A 229 6.67 -11.70 -18.02
N GLN A 230 7.34 -10.55 -18.17
CA GLN A 230 6.97 -9.34 -17.43
C GLN A 230 5.64 -8.72 -17.86
N TYR A 231 5.18 -8.97 -19.10
CA TYR A 231 3.92 -8.44 -19.62
C TYR A 231 2.75 -9.43 -19.49
N TYR A 232 3.02 -10.73 -19.61
CA TYR A 232 1.98 -11.77 -19.70
C TYR A 232 2.17 -12.94 -18.74
N GLY A 233 3.34 -13.06 -18.10
CA GLY A 233 3.64 -14.12 -17.18
C GLY A 233 2.95 -13.93 -15.82
N ASN A 234 2.86 -15.03 -15.06
CA ASN A 234 2.39 -15.01 -13.68
C ASN A 234 3.54 -14.90 -12.66
N GLU A 235 4.78 -14.77 -13.13
CA GLU A 235 5.98 -14.70 -12.29
C GLU A 235 6.19 -13.29 -11.72
N THR A 236 5.80 -12.24 -12.45
CA THR A 236 5.87 -10.85 -11.97
C THR A 236 4.59 -10.47 -11.21
N TYR A 237 4.75 -9.92 -10.02
CA TYR A 237 3.64 -9.54 -9.12
C TYR A 237 3.15 -8.11 -9.33
N LEU A 238 3.68 -7.42 -10.32
CA LEU A 238 3.30 -6.09 -10.76
C LEU A 238 2.71 -6.17 -12.17
N TRP A 239 1.62 -5.44 -12.39
CA TRP A 239 1.13 -5.23 -13.75
C TRP A 239 2.10 -4.35 -14.51
N ASN A 240 2.59 -4.83 -15.66
CA ASN A 240 3.12 -3.94 -16.68
C ASN A 240 1.96 -3.28 -17.44
N LEU A 241 2.28 -2.34 -18.32
CA LEU A 241 1.32 -1.76 -19.24
C LEU A 241 0.86 -2.83 -20.24
N ASN A 242 -0.30 -3.42 -19.97
CA ASN A 242 -0.96 -4.39 -20.84
C ASN A 242 -2.39 -3.92 -21.08
N TYR A 243 -2.68 -3.49 -22.30
CA TYR A 243 -3.99 -2.93 -22.65
C TYR A 243 -5.07 -4.02 -22.83
N PHE A 244 -4.70 -5.29 -22.98
CA PHE A 244 -5.69 -6.33 -23.23
C PHE A 244 -6.05 -7.12 -21.96
N GLY A 245 -7.36 -7.35 -21.77
CA GLY A 245 -7.88 -8.37 -20.86
C GLY A 245 -7.51 -9.80 -21.24
N THR A 246 -6.60 -10.00 -22.20
CA THR A 246 -6.09 -11.31 -22.59
C THR A 246 -4.85 -11.64 -21.75
N ARG A 247 -5.03 -12.54 -20.78
CA ARG A 247 -3.93 -13.26 -20.12
C ARG A 247 -3.17 -14.20 -21.07
N GLU A 248 -3.57 -14.27 -22.33
CA GLU A 248 -2.97 -15.17 -23.30
C GLU A 248 -1.64 -14.59 -23.78
N VAL A 249 -0.56 -15.28 -23.40
CA VAL A 249 0.75 -15.12 -24.03
C VAL A 249 0.57 -15.44 -25.52
N PRO A 250 0.93 -14.53 -26.44
CA PRO A 250 0.87 -14.83 -27.87
C PRO A 250 1.65 -16.10 -28.19
N ALA A 251 1.13 -16.93 -29.11
CA ALA A 251 1.73 -18.23 -29.44
C ALA A 251 3.17 -18.14 -29.97
N ASP A 252 3.58 -16.97 -30.46
CA ASP A 252 4.94 -16.69 -30.93
C ASP A 252 5.85 -16.09 -29.85
N GLY A 253 5.35 -15.95 -28.61
CA GLY A 253 6.07 -15.37 -27.48
C GLY A 253 6.38 -13.89 -27.63
N LYS A 254 5.85 -13.19 -28.65
CA LYS A 254 6.12 -11.76 -28.86
C LYS A 254 5.06 -10.92 -28.17
N VAL A 255 5.48 -9.87 -27.49
CA VAL A 255 4.56 -8.85 -26.94
C VAL A 255 3.89 -8.14 -28.12
N PRO A 256 2.56 -8.19 -28.30
CA PRO A 256 1.89 -7.47 -29.37
C PRO A 256 2.06 -5.97 -29.12
N ALA A 257 2.46 -5.24 -30.14
CA ALA A 257 2.50 -3.78 -30.05
C ALA A 257 1.09 -3.25 -29.77
N LEU A 258 1.01 -2.17 -28.98
CA LEU A 258 -0.25 -1.46 -28.76
C LEU A 258 -0.84 -1.00 -30.11
N THR A 259 -2.15 -1.20 -30.29
CA THR A 259 -2.88 -0.74 -31.48
C THR A 259 -2.89 0.79 -31.55
N SER A 260 -3.18 1.35 -32.72
CA SER A 260 -3.24 2.80 -32.91
C SER A 260 -4.29 3.46 -32.01
N GLU A 261 -5.43 2.80 -31.76
CA GLU A 261 -6.47 3.31 -30.86
C GLU A 261 -5.98 3.34 -29.40
N GLN A 262 -5.25 2.30 -28.97
CA GLN A 262 -4.68 2.18 -27.63
C GLN A 262 -3.64 3.28 -27.38
N LYS A 263 -2.80 3.47 -28.39
CA LYS A 263 -1.82 4.54 -28.47
C LYS A 263 -2.48 5.91 -28.31
N VAL A 264 -3.62 6.16 -28.98
CA VAL A 264 -4.38 7.41 -28.87
C VAL A 264 -5.06 7.57 -27.50
N GLN A 265 -5.61 6.53 -26.90
CA GLN A 265 -6.23 6.65 -25.56
C GLN A 265 -5.20 7.01 -24.47
N MET A 266 -4.02 6.40 -24.53
CA MET A 266 -2.89 6.75 -23.66
C MET A 266 -2.44 8.21 -23.83
N GLN A 267 -2.58 8.74 -25.04
CA GLN A 267 -2.24 10.12 -25.38
C GLN A 267 -3.27 11.13 -24.86
N THR A 268 -4.54 10.75 -24.71
CA THR A 268 -5.64 11.68 -24.40
C THR A 268 -5.92 11.92 -22.91
N GLY A 269 -5.25 11.22 -21.97
CA GLY A 269 -5.23 11.69 -20.58
C GLY A 269 -5.20 10.68 -19.42
N GLU A 270 -5.36 9.37 -19.62
CA GLU A 270 -5.52 8.44 -18.47
C GLU A 270 -4.22 8.16 -17.69
N LEU A 271 -3.05 8.14 -18.35
CA LEU A 271 -1.77 7.86 -17.66
C LEU A 271 -1.22 9.03 -16.86
N ALA A 272 -1.57 10.27 -17.22
CA ALA A 272 -1.09 11.48 -16.56
C ALA A 272 -2.17 12.20 -15.73
N GLY A 273 -3.46 12.01 -16.05
CA GLY A 273 -4.58 12.72 -15.41
C GLY A 273 -5.24 11.98 -14.26
N GLU A 274 -5.19 10.64 -14.24
CA GLU A 274 -6.06 9.84 -13.34
C GLU A 274 -5.32 8.92 -12.38
N SER A 275 -4.04 8.60 -12.62
CA SER A 275 -3.23 7.87 -11.64
C SER A 275 -3.06 8.63 -10.31
N GLY A 276 -3.36 9.94 -10.29
CA GLY A 276 -3.30 10.82 -9.12
C GLY A 276 -4.64 11.23 -8.52
N SER A 277 -5.74 11.17 -9.27
CA SER A 277 -7.04 11.70 -8.83
C SER A 277 -7.91 10.59 -8.29
N GLY A 278 -8.05 10.51 -6.96
CA GLY A 278 -8.95 9.56 -6.29
C GLY A 278 -10.44 9.82 -6.50
N THR A 279 -10.83 10.39 -7.64
CA THR A 279 -12.21 10.69 -8.03
C THR A 279 -12.59 9.84 -9.23
N ASP A 280 -13.57 8.95 -9.02
CA ASP A 280 -14.26 8.16 -10.04
C ASP A 280 -13.45 7.08 -10.76
N ASN A 281 -13.38 5.89 -10.16
CA ASN A 281 -12.96 4.65 -10.83
C ASN A 281 -14.05 4.10 -11.78
N SER A 282 -14.96 4.95 -12.27
CA SER A 282 -16.05 4.57 -13.19
C SER A 282 -15.74 4.96 -14.63
N ILE A 283 -14.50 4.76 -15.06
CA ILE A 283 -14.22 4.67 -16.49
C ILE A 283 -14.78 3.34 -16.97
N SER A 284 -15.72 3.44 -17.88
CA SER A 284 -16.47 2.36 -18.54
C SER A 284 -15.64 1.26 -19.24
N ASN A 285 -14.32 1.22 -19.04
CA ASN A 285 -13.36 0.32 -19.69
C ASN A 285 -12.53 -0.45 -18.65
N GLY A 286 -13.19 -1.30 -17.84
CA GLY A 286 -12.64 -1.94 -16.65
C GLY A 286 -11.17 -2.41 -16.70
N TRP A 287 -10.46 -2.34 -15.58
CA TRP A 287 -9.14 -2.98 -15.35
C TRP A 287 -7.92 -2.52 -16.19
N HIS A 288 -8.03 -1.63 -17.18
CA HIS A 288 -7.04 -1.61 -18.28
C HIS A 288 -5.72 -0.83 -18.13
N LEU A 289 -5.51 0.04 -17.14
CA LEU A 289 -4.21 0.74 -16.98
C LEU A 289 -3.78 0.82 -15.52
N ARG A 290 -3.22 -0.27 -14.98
CA ARG A 290 -2.66 -0.30 -13.61
C ARG A 290 -1.15 -0.59 -13.60
N PRO A 291 -0.34 0.08 -14.43
CA PRO A 291 1.09 -0.19 -14.44
C PRO A 291 1.67 0.03 -13.04
N PHE A 292 2.63 -0.83 -12.65
CA PHE A 292 3.27 -0.82 -11.32
C PHE A 292 2.33 -1.09 -10.13
N HIS A 293 1.09 -1.53 -10.36
CA HIS A 293 0.21 -1.99 -9.28
C HIS A 293 0.29 -3.51 -9.10
N PRO A 294 -0.01 -4.03 -7.90
CA PRO A 294 -0.03 -5.46 -7.64
C PRO A 294 -1.01 -6.24 -8.55
N THR A 295 -0.55 -7.37 -9.08
CA THR A 295 -1.41 -8.38 -9.74
C THR A 295 -2.28 -9.09 -8.70
N ALA A 296 -3.13 -10.04 -9.13
CA ALA A 296 -3.88 -10.87 -8.18
C ALA A 296 -2.94 -11.61 -7.21
N ARG A 297 -1.81 -12.13 -7.71
CA ARG A 297 -0.77 -12.78 -6.89
C ARG A 297 -0.03 -11.79 -6.01
N GLY A 298 0.29 -10.60 -6.53
CA GLY A 298 0.87 -9.53 -5.72
C GLY A 298 -0.04 -9.12 -4.56
N ASN A 299 -1.35 -8.96 -4.81
CA ASN A 299 -2.33 -8.68 -3.76
C ASN A 299 -2.46 -9.82 -2.75
N GLU A 300 -2.37 -11.08 -3.19
CA GLU A 300 -2.34 -12.24 -2.31
C GLU A 300 -1.14 -12.20 -1.36
N ALA A 301 0.06 -11.92 -1.88
CA ALA A 301 1.27 -11.78 -1.07
C ALA A 301 1.20 -10.61 -0.07
N ILE A 302 0.67 -9.45 -0.51
CA ILE A 302 0.45 -8.29 0.38
C ILE A 302 -0.56 -8.64 1.48
N LYS A 303 -1.66 -9.29 1.13
CA LYS A 303 -2.68 -9.75 2.09
C LYS A 303 -2.05 -10.68 3.12
N ASP A 304 -1.22 -11.64 2.70
CA ASP A 304 -0.57 -12.57 3.62
C ASP A 304 0.39 -11.86 4.59
N ALA A 305 1.21 -10.92 4.09
CA ALA A 305 2.09 -10.09 4.92
C ALA A 305 1.31 -9.23 5.94
N ILE A 306 0.20 -8.62 5.50
CA ILE A 306 -0.71 -7.87 6.38
C ILE A 306 -1.27 -8.78 7.47
N VAL A 307 -1.86 -9.93 7.09
CA VAL A 307 -2.46 -10.86 8.05
C VAL A 307 -1.43 -11.34 9.06
N GLN A 308 -0.21 -11.68 8.61
CA GLN A 308 0.89 -12.06 9.48
C GLN A 308 1.19 -10.97 10.51
N ARG A 309 1.26 -9.70 10.10
CA ARG A 309 1.50 -8.60 11.02
C ARG A 309 0.34 -8.40 12.01
N LEU A 310 -0.91 -8.46 11.55
CA LEU A 310 -2.07 -8.33 12.45
C LEU A 310 -2.14 -9.48 13.48
N VAL A 311 -1.74 -10.71 13.09
CA VAL A 311 -1.62 -11.83 14.03
C VAL A 311 -0.51 -11.57 15.05
N GLN A 312 0.66 -11.09 14.61
CA GLN A 312 1.78 -10.76 15.49
C GLN A 312 1.40 -9.69 16.52
N ASP A 313 0.63 -8.69 16.11
CA ASP A 313 0.14 -7.61 16.97
C ASP A 313 -1.09 -8.02 17.81
N GLN A 314 -1.51 -9.30 17.72
CA GLN A 314 -2.62 -9.89 18.47
C GLN A 314 -3.95 -9.14 18.28
N ILE A 315 -4.22 -8.69 17.05
CA ILE A 315 -5.47 -8.00 16.73
C ILE A 315 -6.66 -8.95 16.90
N PRO A 316 -7.66 -8.60 17.74
CA PRO A 316 -8.79 -9.48 18.02
C PRO A 316 -9.53 -9.90 16.74
N GLY A 317 -9.79 -11.20 16.62
CA GLY A 317 -10.52 -11.78 15.48
C GLY A 317 -9.64 -12.16 14.27
N VAL A 318 -8.37 -11.77 14.26
CA VAL A 318 -7.43 -12.19 13.21
C VAL A 318 -6.80 -13.53 13.60
N LYS A 319 -6.94 -14.54 12.74
CA LYS A 319 -6.36 -15.88 12.92
C LYS A 319 -5.32 -16.14 11.83
N SER A 320 -4.27 -16.90 12.17
CA SER A 320 -3.35 -17.40 11.15
C SER A 320 -4.02 -18.49 10.32
N LEU A 321 -3.65 -18.62 9.04
CA LEU A 321 -4.16 -19.70 8.19
C LEU A 321 -3.91 -21.07 8.84
N THR A 322 -2.75 -21.25 9.47
CA THR A 322 -2.37 -22.47 10.19
C THR A 322 -3.30 -22.75 11.38
N SER A 323 -3.75 -21.73 12.11
CA SER A 323 -4.68 -21.93 13.23
C SER A 323 -6.12 -22.20 12.77
N MET A 324 -6.50 -21.75 11.57
CA MET A 324 -7.78 -22.14 10.95
C MET A 324 -7.74 -23.59 10.47
N LEU A 325 -6.65 -24.01 9.82
CA LEU A 325 -6.48 -25.38 9.31
C LEU A 325 -6.30 -26.43 10.41
N ASN A 326 -5.76 -26.06 11.57
CA ASN A 326 -5.66 -26.95 12.74
C ASN A 326 -6.93 -26.96 13.61
N GLY A 327 -7.86 -26.03 13.37
CA GLY A 327 -9.13 -25.93 14.11
C GLY A 327 -10.28 -26.70 13.45
N GLU A 328 -10.15 -27.05 12.17
CA GLU A 328 -11.03 -27.97 11.46
C GLU A 328 -10.25 -29.25 11.15
N ALA A 329 -10.71 -30.38 11.67
CA ALA A 329 -10.21 -31.69 11.27
C ALA A 329 -10.55 -31.96 9.79
N ILE A 330 -9.79 -31.38 8.87
CA ILE A 330 -9.90 -31.64 7.43
C ILE A 330 -9.05 -32.86 7.12
N SER A 331 -9.74 -33.93 6.73
CA SER A 331 -9.22 -35.22 6.30
C SER A 331 -8.05 -35.11 5.30
N GLY A 332 -6.83 -35.35 5.80
CA GLY A 332 -5.78 -36.20 5.22
C GLY A 332 -5.21 -35.95 3.82
N SER A 333 -5.74 -35.05 3.00
CA SER A 333 -5.40 -35.00 1.56
C SER A 333 -4.82 -33.67 1.06
N VAL A 334 -4.89 -32.60 1.86
CA VAL A 334 -4.39 -31.26 1.47
C VAL A 334 -2.96 -30.98 1.98
N LEU A 335 -2.48 -31.72 2.99
CA LEU A 335 -1.14 -31.51 3.57
C LEU A 335 0.02 -31.82 2.60
N GLY A 336 -0.21 -32.60 1.54
CA GLY A 336 0.84 -32.98 0.57
C GLY A 336 1.32 -31.83 -0.32
N GLY A 337 0.49 -30.82 -0.58
CA GLY A 337 0.82 -29.72 -1.49
C GLY A 337 1.66 -28.60 -0.87
N ILE A 338 1.47 -28.31 0.42
CA ILE A 338 2.08 -27.16 1.09
C ILE A 338 3.52 -27.47 1.56
N LEU A 339 3.80 -28.72 1.95
CA LEU A 339 5.14 -29.14 2.35
C LEU A 339 6.13 -29.32 1.18
N ALA A 340 5.62 -29.52 -0.05
CA ALA A 340 6.46 -29.60 -1.25
C ALA A 340 7.03 -28.24 -1.67
N GLY A 341 6.30 -27.14 -1.44
CA GLY A 341 6.75 -25.78 -1.77
C GLY A 341 7.90 -25.27 -0.90
N LEU A 342 7.95 -25.69 0.38
CA LEU A 342 9.00 -25.26 1.32
C LEU A 342 10.31 -26.05 1.20
N ARG A 343 10.29 -27.26 0.60
CA ARG A 343 11.52 -28.03 0.33
C ARG A 343 12.24 -27.61 -0.97
N GLY A 344 11.59 -26.87 -1.86
CA GLY A 344 12.21 -26.36 -3.08
C GLY A 344 13.19 -25.20 -2.89
N ILE A 345 13.21 -24.58 -1.70
CA ILE A 345 13.97 -23.34 -1.42
C ILE A 345 15.32 -23.61 -0.72
N MET A 346 15.63 -24.86 -0.31
CA MET A 346 16.87 -25.18 0.42
C MET A 346 17.71 -26.30 -0.21
N GLY A 347 17.79 -26.39 -1.53
CA GLY A 347 18.70 -27.38 -2.14
C GLY A 347 18.99 -27.15 -3.60
N LYS A 348 20.01 -26.35 -3.89
CA LYS A 348 20.98 -26.57 -4.98
C LYS A 348 22.21 -25.69 -4.74
N GLY A 349 23.02 -26.13 -3.77
CA GLY A 349 24.41 -25.76 -3.61
C GLY A 349 25.23 -27.04 -3.59
N ALA A 350 25.69 -27.46 -4.76
CA ALA A 350 26.84 -28.33 -5.02
C ALA A 350 27.13 -28.26 -6.52
#